data_AF-A0A968LW78-F1
#
_entry.id   AF-A0A968LW78-F1
#
_cell.length_a   1.000
_cell.length_b   1.000
_cell.length_c   1.000
_cell.angle_alpha   90.00
_cell.angle_beta   90.00
_cell.angle_gamma   90.00
#
_symmetry.space_group_name_H-M   'P 1'
#
loop_
_entity.id
_entity.type
_entity.pdbx_description
1 polymer ?
#
loop_
_entity_poly.entity_id
_entity_poly.type
_entity_poly.pdbx_seq_one_letter_code
_entity_poly.pdbx_strand_id
1 'polypeptide(L)'
;MSKQLTQGFELMTDFNQSNTVPCPHCKELVQKGATTCPHCKKAIFQLILDTNAVVGLASFVVLFGLLWTGTNWIAKMQTEQTYRDVQQMMKE
;
A
#
# COMPACT_ATOMS: atom_id res chain seq x y z
N MET A 1 14.11 -15.07 -32.89
CA MET A 1 13.87 -13.61 -32.91
C MET A 1 12.43 -13.34 -32.54
N SER A 2 12.15 -13.00 -31.28
CA SER A 2 10.89 -12.39 -30.83
C SER A 2 11.23 -11.54 -29.61
N LYS A 3 11.38 -10.23 -29.83
CA LYS A 3 11.75 -9.21 -28.86
C LYS A 3 10.48 -8.44 -28.46
N GLN A 4 10.28 -8.28 -27.15
CA GLN A 4 9.53 -7.21 -26.48
C GLN A 4 8.01 -7.17 -26.76
N LEU A 5 7.11 -6.81 -25.84
CA LEU A 5 7.07 -5.52 -25.14
C LEU A 5 6.21 -5.62 -23.87
N THR A 6 6.87 -5.35 -22.76
CA THR A 6 6.34 -4.92 -21.47
C THR A 6 5.42 -3.70 -21.67
N GLN A 7 4.11 -3.90 -21.66
CA GLN A 7 3.13 -2.84 -21.43
C GLN A 7 2.93 -2.80 -19.91
N GLY A 8 3.42 -1.82 -19.15
CA GLY A 8 3.10 -0.41 -19.29
C GLY A 8 2.18 -0.01 -18.13
N PHE A 9 2.59 -0.30 -16.89
CA PHE A 9 1.93 0.17 -15.66
C PHE A 9 2.55 1.52 -15.28
N GLU A 10 2.29 2.53 -16.10
CA GLU A 10 2.67 3.92 -15.84
C GLU A 10 1.44 4.64 -15.28
N LEU A 11 1.14 4.41 -14.01
CA LEU A 11 0.21 5.27 -13.27
C LEU A 11 0.90 6.60 -12.97
N MET A 12 0.81 7.50 -13.96
CA MET A 12 0.30 8.86 -13.77
C MET A 12 0.69 9.52 -12.44
N THR A 13 1.97 9.81 -12.24
CA THR A 13 2.33 10.90 -11.33
C THR A 13 2.19 12.19 -12.11
N ASP A 14 1.15 12.95 -11.75
CA ASP A 14 0.89 14.32 -12.14
C ASP A 14 2.20 15.14 -12.16
N PHE A 15 2.79 15.25 -13.36
CA PHE A 15 3.99 16.02 -13.62
C PHE A 15 3.59 17.45 -13.98
N ASN A 16 2.66 18.05 -13.23
CA ASN A 16 2.59 19.51 -13.16
C ASN A 16 3.64 19.98 -12.14
N GLN A 17 4.90 19.65 -12.44
CA GLN A 17 6.06 20.05 -11.67
C GLN A 17 6.39 21.51 -11.97
N SER A 18 5.46 22.40 -11.63
CA SER A 18 5.86 23.72 -11.18
C SER A 18 6.83 23.48 -10.02
N ASN A 19 8.11 23.83 -10.22
CA ASN A 19 9.14 23.73 -9.18
C ASN A 19 8.88 24.71 -8.02
N THR A 20 7.68 25.27 -7.93
CA THR A 20 7.25 26.24 -6.96
C THR A 20 5.94 25.78 -6.32
N VAL A 21 5.90 25.79 -4.99
CA VAL A 21 4.71 25.51 -4.18
C VAL A 21 4.34 26.78 -3.42
N PRO A 22 3.05 27.07 -3.18
CA PRO A 22 2.66 28.21 -2.37
C PRO A 22 3.04 27.99 -0.90
N CYS A 23 3.64 29.00 -0.27
CA CYS A 23 3.98 28.94 1.15
C CYS A 23 2.69 28.88 2.00
N PRO A 24 2.58 27.97 2.99
CA PRO A 24 1.37 27.86 3.82
C PRO A 24 1.10 29.09 4.71
N HIS A 25 2.10 29.96 4.91
CA HIS A 25 1.97 31.14 5.76
C HIS A 25 1.61 32.41 5.00
N CYS A 26 2.32 32.68 3.90
CA CYS A 26 2.16 33.93 3.13
C CYS A 26 1.54 33.73 1.75
N LYS A 27 1.29 32.48 1.32
CA LYS A 27 0.78 32.11 -0.02
C LYS A 27 1.68 32.50 -1.19
N GLU A 28 2.87 33.05 -0.92
CA GLU A 28 3.87 33.35 -1.92
C GLU A 28 4.43 32.07 -2.55
N LEU A 29 4.75 32.11 -3.84
CA LEU A 29 5.36 31.00 -4.57
C LEU A 29 6.80 30.80 -4.09
N VAL A 30 7.10 29.64 -3.52
CA VAL A 30 8.43 29.27 -3.03
C VAL A 30 8.92 28.01 -3.73
N GLN A 31 10.24 27.84 -3.83
CA GLN A 31 10.80 26.65 -4.49
C GLN A 31 10.43 25.36 -3.75
N LYS A 32 10.02 24.32 -4.48
CA LYS A 32 9.66 23.01 -3.94
C LYS A 32 10.89 22.40 -3.25
N GLY A 33 10.76 22.06 -1.97
CA GLY A 33 11.89 21.61 -1.14
C GLY A 33 12.63 22.71 -0.37
N ALA A 34 12.22 23.99 -0.50
CA ALA A 34 12.74 25.05 0.35
C ALA A 34 12.30 24.82 1.81
N THR A 35 13.27 24.66 2.70
CA THR A 35 13.03 24.48 4.16
C THR A 35 12.52 25.75 4.82
N THR A 36 12.76 26.91 4.20
CA THR A 36 12.39 28.23 4.72
C THR A 36 11.90 29.12 3.59
N CYS A 37 10.82 29.86 3.83
CA CYS A 37 10.30 30.82 2.85
C CYS A 37 11.18 32.09 2.82
N PRO A 38 11.64 32.58 1.66
CA PRO A 38 12.44 33.80 1.59
C PRO A 38 11.64 35.07 1.93
N HIS A 39 10.32 35.04 1.78
CA HIS A 39 9.44 36.19 2.03
C HIS A 39 9.03 36.30 3.50
N CYS A 40 8.51 35.23 4.10
CA CYS A 40 8.05 35.25 5.49
C CYS A 40 9.07 34.70 6.49
N LYS A 41 10.21 34.15 6.03
CA LYS A 41 11.27 33.54 6.85
C LYS A 41 10.80 32.41 7.78
N LYS A 42 9.59 31.88 7.58
CA LYS A 42 9.06 30.73 8.32
C LYS A 42 9.50 29.42 7.69
N ALA A 43 9.69 28.41 8.54
CA ALA A 43 10.00 27.06 8.10
C ALA A 43 8.81 26.43 7.36
N ILE A 44 9.09 25.71 6.28
CA ILE A 44 8.10 25.02 5.46
C ILE A 44 8.41 23.53 5.57
N PHE A 45 7.60 22.82 6.35
CA PHE A 45 7.73 21.38 6.49
C PHE A 45 6.80 20.71 5.46
N GLN A 46 7.34 20.33 4.30
CA GLN A 46 6.62 19.44 3.40
C GLN A 46 6.87 18.01 3.86
N LEU A 47 5.87 17.43 4.53
CA LEU A 47 5.86 16.00 4.80
C LEU A 47 5.65 15.28 3.47
N ILE A 48 6.75 14.84 2.84
CA ILE A 48 6.68 14.02 1.64
C ILE A 48 6.45 12.59 2.11
N LEU A 49 5.18 12.17 2.15
CA LEU A 49 4.84 10.77 2.39
C LEU A 49 4.93 10.05 1.06
N ASP A 50 5.93 9.19 0.92
CA ASP A 50 6.13 8.41 -0.30
C ASP A 50 5.00 7.37 -0.42
N THR A 51 4.11 7.57 -1.41
CA THR A 51 2.94 6.72 -1.63
C THR A 51 3.35 5.26 -1.87
N ASN A 52 4.54 5.00 -2.41
CA ASN A 52 5.01 3.64 -2.68
C ASN A 52 5.30 2.87 -1.38
N ALA A 53 5.77 3.55 -0.34
CA ALA A 53 5.94 2.94 0.98
C ALA A 53 4.59 2.51 1.57
N VAL A 54 3.54 3.32 1.39
CA VAL A 54 2.18 3.00 1.86
C VAL A 54 1.58 1.82 1.08
N VAL A 55 1.72 1.82 -0.25
CA VAL A 55 1.22 0.75 -1.12
C VAL A 55 1.91 -0.58 -0.82
N GLY A 56 3.22 -0.54 -0.54
CA GLY A 56 3.98 -1.71 -0.11
C GLY A 56 3.42 -2.31 1.19
N LEU A 57 3.24 -1.50 2.23
CA LEU A 57 2.70 -1.96 3.51
C LEU A 57 1.27 -2.51 3.37
N ALA A 58 0.41 -1.85 2.60
CA ALA A 58 -0.95 -2.31 2.34
C ALA A 58 -0.97 -3.68 1.65
N SER A 59 -0.09 -3.89 0.67
CA SER A 59 0.02 -5.16 -0.06
C SER A 59 0.45 -6.31 0.86
N PHE A 60 1.41 -6.06 1.75
CA PHE A 60 1.84 -7.04 2.74
C PHE A 60 0.70 -7.43 3.69
N VAL A 61 -0.06 -6.45 4.22
CA VAL A 61 -1.19 -6.72 5.13
C VAL A 61 -2.28 -7.52 4.45
N VAL A 62 -2.61 -7.22 3.19
CA VAL A 62 -3.62 -7.97 2.41
C VAL A 62 -3.18 -9.40 2.16
N LEU A 63 -1.93 -9.62 1.72
CA LEU A 63 -1.41 -10.97 1.48
C LEU A 63 -1.35 -11.79 2.76
N PHE A 64 -0.82 -11.23 3.85
CA PHE A 64 -0.76 -11.90 5.15
C PHE A 64 -2.16 -12.18 5.71
N GLY A 65 -3.11 -11.24 5.55
CA GLY A 65 -4.49 -11.42 5.97
C GLY A 65 -5.17 -12.58 5.24
N LEU A 66 -5.03 -12.66 3.91
CA LEU A 66 -5.57 -13.75 3.10
C LEU A 66 -4.97 -15.11 3.45
N LEU A 67 -3.65 -15.15 3.69
CA LEU A 67 -2.95 -16.34 4.18
C LEU A 67 -3.50 -16.80 5.55
N TRP A 68 -3.77 -15.87 6.47
CA TRP A 68 -4.28 -16.18 7.81
C TRP A 68 -5.76 -16.61 7.82
N THR A 69 -6.61 -15.96 7.03
CA THR A 69 -8.02 -16.37 6.88
C THR A 69 -8.16 -17.68 6.11
N GLY A 70 -7.22 -17.95 5.20
CA GLY A 70 -7.12 -19.18 4.41
C GLY A 70 -6.67 -20.40 5.21
N THR A 71 -6.02 -20.26 6.36
CA THR A 71 -5.76 -21.37 7.28
C THR A 71 -6.89 -21.57 8.30
N ASN A 72 -7.58 -20.50 8.69
CA ASN A 72 -8.69 -20.55 9.65
C ASN A 72 -9.94 -21.30 9.12
N TRP A 73 -10.25 -21.21 7.82
CA TRP A 73 -11.39 -21.94 7.23
C TRP A 73 -11.10 -23.44 6.98
N ILE A 74 -9.84 -23.82 6.71
CA ILE A 74 -9.44 -25.22 6.46
C ILE A 74 -9.56 -26.06 7.74
N ALA A 75 -9.22 -25.46 8.90
CA ALA A 75 -9.36 -26.13 10.19
C ALA A 75 -10.81 -26.55 10.50
N LYS A 76 -11.80 -25.76 10.07
CA LYS A 76 -13.23 -26.09 10.27
C LYS A 76 -13.64 -27.34 9.47
N MET A 77 -13.17 -27.47 8.23
CA MET A 77 -13.54 -28.58 7.33
C MET A 77 -13.00 -29.94 7.79
N GLN A 78 -11.83 -30.00 8.44
CA GLN A 78 -11.23 -31.26 8.90
C GLN A 78 -12.03 -31.89 10.06
N THR A 79 -12.56 -31.07 10.98
CA THR A 79 -13.29 -31.58 12.15
C THR A 79 -14.58 -32.32 11.81
N GLU A 80 -15.30 -31.89 10.77
CA GLU A 80 -16.56 -32.54 10.37
C GLU A 80 -16.35 -33.89 9.70
N GLN A 81 -15.28 -34.06 8.91
CA GLN A 81 -14.91 -35.35 8.32
C GLN A 81 -14.45 -36.33 9.41
N THR A 82 -13.50 -35.93 10.27
CA THR A 82 -13.01 -36.79 11.36
C THR A 82 -14.11 -37.21 12.32
N TYR A 83 -15.07 -36.34 12.62
CA TYR A 83 -16.22 -36.70 13.47
C TYR A 83 -17.11 -37.78 12.82
N ARG A 84 -17.30 -37.74 11.50
CA ARG A 84 -18.07 -38.77 10.76
C ARG A 84 -17.36 -40.12 10.74
N ASP A 85 -16.05 -40.14 10.49
CA ASP A 85 -15.25 -41.37 10.52
C ASP A 85 -15.24 -42.03 11.90
N VAL A 86 -15.03 -41.26 12.97
CA VAL A 86 -15.06 -41.78 14.36
C VAL A 86 -16.42 -42.35 14.74
N GLN A 87 -17.52 -41.72 14.30
CA GLN A 87 -18.88 -42.24 14.53
C GLN A 87 -19.16 -43.54 13.79
N GLN A 88 -18.50 -43.76 12.65
CA GLN A 88 -18.64 -44.99 11.89
C GLN A 88 -17.88 -46.14 12.56
N MET A 89 -16.71 -45.86 13.14
CA MET A 89 -15.92 -46.83 13.91
C MET A 89 -16.56 -47.25 15.23
N MET A 90 -17.48 -46.47 15.79
CA MET A 90 -18.23 -46.83 17.01
C MET A 90 -19.50 -47.67 16.74
N LYS A 91 -19.81 -47.94 15.47
CA LYS A 91 -21.02 -48.69 15.06
C LYS A 91 -20.72 -50.12 14.57
N GLU A 92 -19.46 -50.49 14.44
CA GLU A 92 -18.99 -51.88 14.26
C GLU A 92 -18.68 -52.51 15.61
#